data_AF-A0AAJ0LVF9-F1
#
_entry.id   AF-A0AAJ0LVF9-F1
#
_cell.length_a   1.000
_cell.length_b   1.000
_cell.length_c   1.000
_cell.angle_alpha   90.00
_cell.angle_beta   90.00
_cell.angle_gamma   90.00
#
_symmetry.space_group_name_H-M   'P 1'
#
loop_
_entity.id
_entity.type
_entity.pdbx_description
1 polymer ?
#
loop_
_entity_poly.entity_id
_entity_poly.type
_entity_poly.pdbx_seq_one_letter_code
_entity_poly.pdbx_strand_id
1 'polypeptide(L)'
;MLLTRIHSGQAHELDYTLIFGHYMLLLEAPIATGTPSPFERIALSDPSSIAKNKSMAPAARLRRTAAESMLYAPRLIADTRAVRTFSVDTTELAEIRQRAQVLLDLKDEATESTILHRVKVAASTSGTASLAAYSFTFASLADFDVTLNSWDARLLILRACWLLGISSSSNADIAAEGRQAATNILMSWQYRKTASMFARIRLLHVSCPLWGAILDFGVTLTMPVGKVREILGGGLMSCTDPSWERRPWRSLMRSRTCTLVVS
;
A
#
# COMPACT_ATOMS: atom_id res chain seq x y z
N MET A 1 -18.43 22.01 -3.08
CA MET A 1 -19.12 21.56 -1.85
C MET A 1 -20.40 20.85 -2.28
N LEU A 2 -20.30 19.58 -2.70
CA LEU A 2 -21.39 18.85 -3.39
C LEU A 2 -21.49 17.38 -2.94
N LEU A 3 -21.16 17.07 -1.69
CA LEU A 3 -21.27 15.72 -1.11
C LEU A 3 -21.78 15.75 0.33
N THR A 4 -22.92 16.40 0.60
CA THR A 4 -23.51 16.38 1.94
C THR A 4 -25.01 16.12 1.88
N ARG A 5 -25.35 14.85 1.69
CA ARG A 5 -26.53 14.16 2.23
C ARG A 5 -26.45 12.68 1.82
N ILE A 6 -25.49 11.96 2.41
CA ILE A 6 -25.50 10.49 2.34
C ILE A 6 -26.66 10.04 3.23
N HIS A 7 -27.79 9.71 2.59
CA HIS A 7 -28.91 9.05 3.25
C HIS A 7 -28.40 7.69 3.76
N SER A 8 -28.79 7.34 4.99
CA SER A 8 -28.38 6.12 5.69
C SER A 8 -29.02 4.83 5.14
N GLY A 9 -29.24 4.75 3.83
CA GLY A 9 -29.79 3.59 3.14
C GLY A 9 -28.75 3.01 2.22
N GLN A 10 -28.38 1.74 2.45
CA GLN A 10 -27.55 0.85 1.60
C GLN A 10 -26.62 1.57 0.62
N ALA A 11 -25.32 1.66 0.95
CA ALA A 11 -24.31 2.04 -0.02
C ALA A 11 -24.49 1.20 -1.30
N HIS A 12 -24.81 1.86 -2.41
CA HIS A 12 -25.10 1.18 -3.67
C HIS A 12 -23.82 0.52 -4.19
N GLU A 13 -23.92 -0.62 -4.89
CA GLU A 13 -22.76 -1.28 -5.54
C GLU A 13 -21.91 -0.32 -6.41
N LEU A 14 -22.54 0.74 -6.93
CA LEU A 14 -21.88 1.80 -7.68
C LEU A 14 -20.90 2.62 -6.82
N ASP A 15 -21.25 2.91 -5.56
CA ASP A 15 -20.37 3.64 -4.63
C ASP A 15 -19.13 2.82 -4.32
N TYR A 16 -19.30 1.52 -4.10
CA TYR A 16 -18.18 0.59 -3.93
C TYR A 16 -17.33 0.48 -5.19
N THR A 17 -17.95 0.47 -6.37
CA THR A 17 -17.20 0.43 -7.64
C THR A 17 -16.39 1.72 -7.85
N LEU A 18 -16.94 2.88 -7.50
CA LEU A 18 -16.23 4.16 -7.59
C LEU A 18 -15.09 4.25 -6.57
N ILE A 19 -15.37 3.89 -5.31
CA ILE A 19 -14.37 3.86 -4.23
C ILE A 19 -13.26 2.86 -4.57
N PHE A 20 -13.58 1.61 -4.88
CA PHE A 20 -12.61 0.57 -5.18
C PHE A 20 -11.94 0.71 -6.56
N GLY A 21 -12.51 1.51 -7.47
CA GLY A 21 -11.91 1.85 -8.76
C GLY A 21 -10.94 3.02 -8.68
N HIS A 22 -11.15 3.97 -7.76
CA HIS A 22 -10.41 5.24 -7.68
C HIS A 22 -9.76 5.50 -6.32
N TYR A 23 -9.68 4.50 -5.44
CA TYR A 23 -9.19 4.67 -4.07
C TYR A 23 -7.81 5.31 -4.01
N MET A 24 -6.95 5.12 -5.02
CA MET A 24 -5.63 5.75 -5.08
C MET A 24 -5.71 7.27 -4.97
N LEU A 25 -6.53 7.91 -5.81
CA LEU A 25 -6.71 9.36 -5.79
C LEU A 25 -7.40 9.84 -4.50
N LEU A 26 -8.28 9.00 -3.95
CA LEU A 26 -9.10 9.35 -2.79
C LEU A 26 -8.36 9.17 -1.45
N LEU A 27 -7.40 8.24 -1.39
CA LEU A 27 -6.76 7.82 -0.15
C LEU A 27 -5.31 8.27 -0.03
N GLU A 28 -4.67 8.73 -1.10
CA GLU A 28 -3.29 9.25 -1.05
C GLU A 28 -3.10 10.34 0.00
N ALA A 29 -3.99 11.34 0.04
CA ALA A 29 -3.93 12.40 1.04
C ALA A 29 -4.09 11.82 2.46
N PRO A 30 -5.15 11.06 2.79
CA PRO A 30 -5.28 10.37 4.07
C PRO A 30 -4.08 9.49 4.48
N ILE A 31 -3.50 8.73 3.56
CA ILE A 31 -2.32 7.88 3.80
C ILE A 31 -1.12 8.77 4.17
N ALA A 32 -0.87 9.83 3.39
CA ALA A 32 0.24 10.75 3.62
C ALA A 32 0.08 11.51 4.95
N THR A 33 -1.12 12.05 5.22
CA THR A 33 -1.40 12.81 6.45
C THR A 33 -1.59 11.93 7.66
N GLY A 34 -1.82 10.61 7.49
CA GLY A 34 -2.18 9.72 8.58
C GLY A 34 -3.49 10.18 9.21
N THR A 35 -4.50 10.43 8.39
CA THR A 35 -5.85 10.74 8.86
C THR A 35 -6.78 9.61 8.45
N PRO A 36 -7.79 9.26 9.25
CA PRO A 36 -8.76 8.23 8.89
C PRO A 36 -9.37 8.49 7.51
N SER A 37 -9.62 7.42 6.74
CA SER A 37 -10.31 7.55 5.46
C SER A 37 -11.74 8.07 5.69
N PRO A 38 -12.22 9.05 4.90
CA PRO A 38 -13.62 9.48 5.00
C PRO A 38 -14.59 8.35 4.61
N PHE A 39 -14.10 7.32 3.93
CA PHE A 39 -14.87 6.15 3.50
C PHE A 39 -14.82 4.99 4.50
N GLU A 40 -14.04 5.11 5.59
CA GLU A 40 -13.89 4.05 6.61
C GLU A 40 -15.26 3.60 7.17
N ARG A 41 -16.12 4.57 7.46
CA ARG A 41 -17.47 4.32 7.99
C ARG A 41 -18.38 3.59 7.01
N ILE A 42 -18.21 3.84 5.71
CA ILE A 42 -19.02 3.22 4.66
C ILE A 42 -18.64 1.74 4.56
N ALA A 43 -17.35 1.42 4.54
CA ALA A 43 -16.89 0.03 4.50
C ALA A 43 -17.27 -0.76 5.77
N LEU A 44 -17.23 -0.13 6.95
CA LEU A 44 -17.66 -0.76 8.22
C LEU A 44 -19.16 -1.06 8.27
N SER A 45 -19.97 -0.37 7.45
CA SER A 45 -21.43 -0.53 7.44
C SER A 45 -21.88 -1.77 6.66
N ASP A 46 -21.01 -2.39 5.86
CA ASP A 46 -21.27 -3.68 5.20
C ASP A 46 -20.11 -4.68 5.38
N PRO A 47 -19.97 -5.25 6.58
CA PRO A 47 -18.92 -6.23 6.89
C PRO A 47 -19.13 -7.59 6.17
N SER A 48 -20.26 -7.79 5.48
CA SER A 48 -20.55 -9.04 4.74
C SER A 48 -19.73 -9.19 3.45
N SER A 49 -19.09 -8.10 3.04
CA SER A 49 -18.24 -7.88 1.87
C SER A 49 -17.07 -8.86 1.68
N ILE A 50 -16.36 -9.17 2.77
CA ILE A 50 -14.94 -9.57 2.73
C ILE A 50 -14.74 -11.08 2.52
N ALA A 51 -15.56 -11.92 3.17
CA ALA A 51 -15.30 -13.36 3.28
C ALA A 51 -16.20 -14.26 2.43
N LYS A 52 -17.30 -13.73 1.87
CA LYS A 52 -18.42 -14.60 1.46
C LYS A 52 -18.59 -14.80 -0.04
N ASN A 53 -17.99 -13.98 -0.89
CA ASN A 53 -18.18 -14.09 -2.34
C ASN A 53 -17.06 -14.86 -3.04
N LYS A 54 -16.91 -16.15 -2.68
CA LYS A 54 -16.04 -17.10 -3.42
C LYS A 54 -16.42 -17.22 -4.91
N SER A 55 -17.64 -16.80 -5.26
CA SER A 55 -18.18 -16.70 -6.63
C SER A 55 -17.50 -15.62 -7.49
N MET A 56 -16.84 -14.62 -6.87
CA MET A 56 -16.13 -13.57 -7.62
C MET A 56 -14.87 -14.13 -8.29
N ALA A 57 -14.57 -13.62 -9.48
CA ALA A 57 -13.32 -13.92 -10.18
C ALA A 57 -12.10 -13.57 -9.29
N PRO A 58 -11.01 -14.35 -9.34
CA PRO A 58 -9.83 -14.14 -8.49
C PRO A 58 -9.31 -12.68 -8.48
N ALA A 59 -9.15 -12.06 -9.65
CA ALA A 59 -8.70 -10.67 -9.74
C ALA A 59 -9.68 -9.68 -9.08
N ALA A 60 -10.98 -9.92 -9.16
CA ALA A 60 -11.97 -9.06 -8.51
C ALA A 60 -11.91 -9.20 -6.98
N ARG A 61 -11.70 -10.42 -6.46
CA ARG A 61 -11.49 -10.65 -5.02
C ARG A 61 -10.24 -9.97 -4.51
N LEU A 62 -9.09 -10.19 -5.17
CA LEU A 62 -7.84 -9.58 -4.73
C LEU A 62 -7.91 -8.05 -4.77
N ARG A 63 -8.55 -7.48 -5.80
CA ARG A 63 -8.77 -6.03 -5.88
C ARG A 63 -9.61 -5.52 -4.71
N ARG A 64 -10.67 -6.24 -4.35
CA ARG A 64 -11.53 -5.90 -3.20
C ARG A 64 -10.73 -5.93 -1.90
N THR A 65 -10.02 -7.01 -1.63
CA THR A 65 -9.16 -7.14 -0.42
C THR A 65 -8.11 -6.03 -0.33
N ALA A 66 -7.44 -5.72 -1.45
CA ALA A 66 -6.45 -4.64 -1.51
C ALA A 66 -7.09 -3.27 -1.23
N ALA A 67 -8.25 -3.00 -1.82
CA ALA A 67 -8.90 -1.70 -1.68
C ALA A 67 -9.52 -1.50 -0.28
N GLU A 68 -10.03 -2.56 0.34
CA GLU A 68 -10.42 -2.56 1.76
C GLU A 68 -9.21 -2.30 2.66
N SER A 69 -8.10 -3.00 2.41
CA SER A 69 -6.85 -2.79 3.14
C SER A 69 -6.39 -1.33 3.06
N MET A 70 -6.44 -0.73 1.87
CA MET A 70 -6.10 0.67 1.67
C MET A 70 -7.07 1.64 2.35
N LEU A 71 -8.34 1.29 2.45
CA LEU A 71 -9.35 2.13 3.09
C LEU A 71 -9.13 2.23 4.60
N TYR A 72 -8.64 1.17 5.25
CA TYR A 72 -8.32 1.15 6.68
C TYR A 72 -6.87 1.53 7.01
N ALA A 73 -5.92 1.37 6.09
CA ALA A 73 -4.52 1.69 6.29
C ALA A 73 -4.25 3.12 6.83
N PRO A 74 -4.92 4.20 6.34
CA PRO A 74 -4.72 5.56 6.86
C PRO A 74 -4.96 5.67 8.36
N ARG A 75 -5.98 4.98 8.88
CA ARG A 75 -6.30 4.98 10.31
C ARG A 75 -5.19 4.30 11.11
N LEU A 76 -4.77 3.11 10.69
CA LEU A 76 -3.69 2.39 11.34
C LEU A 76 -2.36 3.19 11.33
N ILE A 77 -2.08 3.89 10.23
CA ILE A 77 -0.93 4.80 10.13
C ILE A 77 -1.06 5.96 11.14
N ALA A 78 -2.25 6.55 11.26
CA ALA A 78 -2.54 7.58 12.25
C ALA A 78 -2.28 7.09 13.68
N ASP A 79 -2.82 5.92 14.01
CA ASP A 79 -2.68 5.30 15.33
C ASP A 79 -1.21 4.98 15.63
N THR A 80 -0.48 4.44 14.65
CA THR A 80 0.96 4.19 14.75
C THR A 80 1.74 5.45 15.07
N ARG A 81 1.42 6.56 14.40
CA ARG A 81 2.05 7.86 14.67
C ARG A 81 1.69 8.37 16.06
N ALA A 82 0.43 8.20 16.49
CA ALA A 82 -0.03 8.61 17.81
C ALA A 82 0.72 7.88 18.91
N VAL A 83 0.81 6.55 18.83
CA VAL A 83 1.57 5.70 19.78
C VAL A 83 3.05 6.07 19.84
N ARG A 84 3.65 6.42 18.70
CA ARG A 84 5.08 6.79 18.65
C ARG A 84 5.38 8.21 19.15
N THR A 85 4.39 9.11 19.11
CA THR A 85 4.58 10.53 19.42
C THR A 85 4.06 10.90 20.80
N PHE A 86 3.00 10.22 21.26
CA PHE A 86 2.27 10.55 22.46
C PHE A 86 2.18 9.34 23.40
N SER A 87 1.90 9.60 24.68
CA SER A 87 1.51 8.54 25.60
C SER A 87 0.06 8.17 25.31
N VAL A 88 -0.15 7.00 24.71
CA VAL A 88 -1.46 6.40 24.47
C VAL A 88 -1.83 5.54 25.68
N ASP A 89 -3.09 5.59 26.12
CA ASP A 89 -3.53 4.78 27.25
C ASP A 89 -3.62 3.28 26.90
N THR A 90 -3.73 2.42 27.90
CA THR A 90 -3.72 0.96 27.71
C THR A 90 -4.93 0.45 26.93
N THR A 91 -6.08 1.12 27.06
CA THR A 91 -7.34 0.71 26.41
C THR A 91 -7.28 1.08 24.93
N GLU A 92 -6.88 2.31 24.61
CA GLU A 92 -6.66 2.77 23.24
C GLU A 92 -5.60 1.92 22.54
N LEU A 93 -4.50 1.57 23.24
CA LEU A 93 -3.48 0.69 22.68
C LEU A 93 -4.03 -0.72 22.35
N ALA A 94 -4.93 -1.25 23.17
CA ALA A 94 -5.57 -2.54 22.91
C ALA A 94 -6.46 -2.49 21.66
N GLU A 95 -7.23 -1.40 21.48
CA GLU A 95 -8.04 -1.20 20.27
C GLU A 95 -7.19 -1.05 19.01
N ILE A 96 -6.08 -0.31 19.08
CA ILE A 96 -5.13 -0.16 17.98
C ILE A 96 -4.53 -1.52 17.60
N ARG A 97 -4.15 -2.33 18.60
CA ARG A 97 -3.65 -3.70 18.36
C ARG A 97 -4.68 -4.61 17.72
N GLN A 98 -5.92 -4.55 18.20
CA GLN A 98 -7.02 -5.32 17.62
C GLN A 98 -7.25 -4.94 16.15
N ARG A 99 -7.29 -3.63 15.85
CA ARG A 99 -7.44 -3.13 14.48
C ARG A 99 -6.30 -3.60 13.57
N ALA A 100 -5.07 -3.49 14.04
CA ALA A 100 -3.91 -3.95 13.31
C ALA A 100 -3.96 -5.45 13.03
N GLN A 101 -4.37 -6.27 14.00
CA GLN A 101 -4.53 -7.71 13.83
C GLN A 101 -5.58 -8.02 12.75
N VAL A 102 -6.75 -7.37 12.79
CA VAL A 102 -7.78 -7.53 11.76
C VAL A 102 -7.24 -7.22 10.36
N LEU A 103 -6.41 -6.18 10.22
CA LEU A 103 -5.79 -5.83 8.94
C LEU A 103 -4.65 -6.78 8.54
N LEU A 104 -3.92 -7.35 9.50
CA LEU A 104 -2.94 -8.39 9.22
C LEU A 104 -3.60 -9.67 8.70
N ASP A 105 -4.78 -9.99 9.22
CA ASP A 105 -5.58 -11.14 8.80
C ASP A 105 -6.37 -10.89 7.50
N LEU A 106 -6.48 -9.62 7.07
CA LEU A 106 -7.08 -9.23 5.80
C LEU A 106 -6.12 -9.52 4.63
N LYS A 107 -5.95 -10.80 4.32
CA LYS A 107 -5.20 -11.29 3.14
C LYS A 107 -5.90 -12.47 2.50
N ASP A 108 -5.80 -12.56 1.18
CA ASP A 108 -6.32 -13.69 0.40
C ASP A 108 -5.17 -14.35 -0.36
N GLU A 109 -4.33 -15.06 0.40
CA GLU A 109 -3.13 -15.73 -0.13
C GLU A 109 -3.45 -16.73 -1.25
N ALA A 110 -4.58 -17.42 -1.15
CA ALA A 110 -5.01 -18.39 -2.15
C ALA A 110 -5.32 -17.70 -3.49
N THR A 111 -6.00 -16.55 -3.45
CA THR A 111 -6.27 -15.75 -4.64
C THR A 111 -5.00 -15.14 -5.21
N GLU A 112 -4.15 -14.57 -4.35
CA GLU A 112 -2.87 -14.02 -4.78
C GLU A 112 -2.03 -15.07 -5.49
N SER A 113 -1.87 -16.25 -4.88
CA SER A 113 -1.17 -17.40 -5.47
C SER A 113 -1.76 -17.78 -6.83
N THR A 114 -3.09 -17.84 -6.95
CA THR A 114 -3.79 -18.13 -8.22
C THR A 114 -3.44 -17.14 -9.32
N ILE A 115 -3.33 -15.84 -8.99
CA ILE A 115 -2.96 -14.81 -9.97
C ILE A 115 -1.46 -14.90 -10.29
N LEU A 116 -0.60 -15.16 -9.30
CA LEU A 116 0.84 -15.31 -9.51
C LEU A 116 1.21 -16.51 -10.38
N HIS A 117 0.43 -17.58 -10.38
CA HIS A 117 0.60 -18.67 -11.34
C HIS A 117 0.43 -18.26 -12.80
N ARG A 118 -0.20 -17.11 -13.08
CA ARG A 118 -0.34 -16.52 -14.43
C ARG A 118 0.81 -15.56 -14.77
N VAL A 119 1.60 -15.17 -13.77
CA VAL A 119 2.73 -14.26 -13.94
C VAL A 119 3.98 -15.08 -14.27
N LYS A 120 4.63 -14.75 -15.38
CA LYS A 120 5.90 -15.41 -15.75
C LYS A 120 7.06 -14.70 -15.07
N VAL A 121 8.07 -15.46 -14.68
CA VAL A 121 9.34 -14.93 -14.17
C VAL A 121 10.38 -15.01 -15.28
N ALA A 122 11.07 -13.90 -15.54
CA ALA A 122 12.15 -13.82 -16.52
C ALA A 122 13.36 -13.10 -15.93
N ALA A 123 14.55 -13.37 -16.45
CA ALA A 123 15.72 -12.57 -16.10
C ALA A 123 15.48 -11.09 -16.41
N SER A 124 15.88 -10.22 -15.49
CA SER A 124 15.72 -8.78 -15.68
C SER A 124 16.66 -8.26 -16.78
N THR A 125 16.18 -7.27 -17.54
CA THR A 125 17.02 -6.54 -18.52
C THR A 125 18.14 -5.78 -17.80
N SER A 126 19.25 -5.51 -18.48
CA SER A 126 20.43 -4.81 -17.90
C SER A 126 20.08 -3.54 -17.10
N GLY A 127 19.06 -2.77 -17.53
CA GLY A 127 18.63 -1.56 -16.82
C GLY A 127 17.82 -1.79 -15.53
N THR A 128 17.23 -2.96 -15.32
CA THR A 128 16.40 -3.30 -14.13
C THR A 128 16.96 -4.47 -13.33
N ALA A 129 17.94 -5.20 -13.88
CA ALA A 129 18.65 -6.30 -13.20
C ALA A 129 19.32 -5.87 -11.89
N SER A 130 19.59 -4.57 -11.77
CA SER A 130 20.19 -3.98 -10.58
C SER A 130 19.17 -3.71 -9.46
N LEU A 131 17.87 -3.68 -9.75
CA LEU A 131 16.79 -3.64 -8.74
C LEU A 131 16.43 -5.04 -8.26
N ALA A 132 16.30 -5.97 -9.21
CA ALA A 132 16.05 -7.38 -8.95
C ALA A 132 16.62 -8.22 -10.11
N ALA A 133 17.28 -9.34 -9.80
CA ALA A 133 17.86 -10.22 -10.82
C ALA A 133 16.81 -10.81 -11.76
N TYR A 134 15.59 -11.01 -11.26
CA TYR A 134 14.44 -11.49 -11.99
C TYR A 134 13.34 -10.44 -12.03
N SER A 135 12.46 -10.54 -13.01
CA SER A 135 11.33 -9.65 -13.23
C SER A 135 10.07 -10.44 -13.52
N PHE A 136 8.94 -9.84 -13.14
CA PHE A 136 7.62 -10.35 -13.48
C PHE A 136 7.19 -9.88 -14.87
N THR A 137 6.65 -10.82 -15.64
CA THR A 137 5.98 -10.57 -16.91
C THR A 137 4.50 -10.89 -16.74
N PHE A 138 3.69 -9.84 -16.67
CA PHE A 138 2.24 -9.94 -16.52
C PHE A 138 1.57 -10.17 -17.86
N ALA A 139 0.59 -11.07 -17.90
CA ALA A 139 -0.20 -11.35 -19.10
C ALA A 139 -1.12 -10.19 -19.49
N SER A 140 -1.55 -9.38 -18.51
CA SER A 140 -2.44 -8.25 -18.72
C SER A 140 -2.12 -7.09 -17.78
N LEU A 141 -2.57 -5.88 -18.15
CA LEU A 141 -2.50 -4.71 -17.28
C LEU A 141 -3.34 -4.90 -16.01
N ALA A 142 -4.44 -5.65 -16.11
CA ALA A 142 -5.33 -5.92 -14.99
C ALA A 142 -4.66 -6.80 -13.93
N ASP A 143 -3.91 -7.83 -14.34
CA ASP A 143 -3.16 -8.69 -13.41
C ASP A 143 -2.04 -7.88 -12.73
N PHE A 144 -1.29 -7.08 -13.49
CA PHE A 144 -0.29 -6.18 -12.94
C PHE A 144 -0.89 -5.23 -11.89
N ASP A 145 -1.96 -4.52 -12.25
CA ASP A 145 -2.62 -3.55 -11.38
C ASP A 145 -3.08 -4.20 -10.08
N VAL A 146 -3.82 -5.31 -10.16
CA VAL A 146 -4.36 -5.95 -8.96
C VAL A 146 -3.27 -6.51 -8.04
N THR A 147 -2.22 -7.14 -8.59
CA THR A 147 -1.12 -7.65 -7.77
C THR A 147 -0.35 -6.52 -7.10
N LEU A 148 -0.07 -5.45 -7.85
CA LEU A 148 0.68 -4.33 -7.33
C LEU A 148 -0.09 -3.63 -6.21
N ASN A 149 -1.41 -3.48 -6.38
CA ASN A 149 -2.30 -2.91 -5.39
C ASN A 149 -2.36 -3.74 -4.12
N SER A 150 -2.42 -5.06 -4.25
CA SER A 150 -2.38 -5.98 -3.11
C SER A 150 -1.08 -5.83 -2.32
N TRP A 151 0.07 -5.88 -3.00
CA TRP A 151 1.38 -5.75 -2.34
C TRP A 151 1.60 -4.38 -1.71
N ASP A 152 1.16 -3.30 -2.37
CA ASP A 152 1.25 -1.94 -1.84
C ASP A 152 0.42 -1.78 -0.56
N ALA A 153 -0.85 -2.19 -0.61
CA ALA A 153 -1.73 -2.16 0.56
C ALA A 153 -1.14 -2.99 1.71
N ARG A 154 -0.60 -4.17 1.38
CA ARG A 154 0.02 -5.06 2.35
C ARG A 154 1.27 -4.45 2.98
N LEU A 155 2.14 -3.81 2.19
CA LEU A 155 3.31 -3.11 2.70
C LEU A 155 2.95 -2.00 3.68
N LEU A 156 1.92 -1.19 3.38
CA LEU A 156 1.46 -0.13 4.29
C LEU A 156 1.05 -0.71 5.66
N ILE A 157 0.29 -1.80 5.66
CA ILE A 157 -0.16 -2.48 6.89
C ILE A 157 1.03 -3.07 7.66
N LEU A 158 1.89 -3.83 6.99
CA LEU A 158 3.03 -4.50 7.62
C LEU A 158 3.98 -3.48 8.24
N ARG A 159 4.25 -2.37 7.56
CA ARG A 159 5.11 -1.29 8.08
C ARG A 159 4.49 -0.64 9.31
N ALA A 160 3.20 -0.33 9.28
CA ALA A 160 2.52 0.25 10.44
C ALA A 160 2.57 -0.70 11.65
N CYS A 161 2.31 -2.00 11.44
CA CYS A 161 2.39 -3.02 12.49
C CYS A 161 3.81 -3.20 13.05
N TRP A 162 4.82 -3.21 12.17
CA TRP A 162 6.23 -3.25 12.55
C TRP A 162 6.61 -2.08 13.46
N LEU A 163 6.21 -0.87 13.08
CA LEU A 163 6.48 0.35 13.84
C LEU A 163 5.69 0.43 15.16
N LEU A 164 4.54 -0.24 15.26
CA LEU A 164 3.78 -0.40 16.49
C LEU A 164 4.38 -1.47 17.45
N GLY A 165 5.23 -2.36 16.94
CA GLY A 165 5.80 -3.46 17.73
C GLY A 165 4.73 -4.44 18.24
N ILE A 166 3.71 -4.72 17.44
CA ILE A 166 2.59 -5.60 17.83
C ILE A 166 3.09 -7.04 17.93
N SER A 167 2.84 -7.69 19.08
CA SER A 167 3.44 -8.97 19.47
C SER A 167 2.63 -10.22 19.10
N SER A 168 1.55 -10.11 18.33
CA SER A 168 0.67 -11.25 18.03
C SER A 168 1.24 -12.17 16.93
N SER A 169 1.85 -11.60 15.91
CA SER A 169 2.74 -12.28 14.96
C SER A 169 4.19 -12.04 15.35
N SER A 170 5.11 -12.98 15.11
CA SER A 170 6.52 -12.72 15.33
C SER A 170 6.93 -11.53 14.45
N ASN A 171 7.67 -10.56 15.00
CA ASN A 171 8.28 -9.49 14.20
C ASN A 171 9.07 -10.07 13.00
N ALA A 172 9.64 -11.27 13.15
CA ALA A 172 10.29 -11.97 12.06
C ALA A 172 9.33 -12.30 10.89
N ASP A 173 8.09 -12.67 11.17
CA ASP A 173 7.06 -13.01 10.17
C ASP A 173 6.62 -11.76 9.42
N ILE A 174 6.34 -10.66 10.15
CA ILE A 174 6.03 -9.35 9.56
C ILE A 174 7.17 -8.90 8.64
N ALA A 175 8.42 -9.02 9.09
CA ALA A 175 9.57 -8.62 8.31
C ALA A 175 9.79 -9.52 7.09
N ALA A 176 9.56 -10.83 7.21
CA ALA A 176 9.66 -11.77 6.11
C ALA A 176 8.61 -11.49 5.03
N GLU A 177 7.35 -11.29 5.44
CA GLU A 177 6.27 -10.94 4.54
C GLU A 177 6.50 -9.58 3.88
N GLY A 178 6.98 -8.60 4.65
CA GLY A 178 7.32 -7.26 4.15
C GLY A 178 8.43 -7.28 3.12
N ARG A 179 9.48 -8.09 3.35
CA ARG A 179 10.53 -8.32 2.35
C ARG A 179 9.96 -8.95 1.08
N GLN A 180 9.11 -9.98 1.21
CA GLN A 180 8.52 -10.64 0.05
C GLN A 180 7.68 -9.68 -0.80
N ALA A 181 6.80 -8.90 -0.18
CA ALA A 181 5.98 -7.91 -0.88
C ALA A 181 6.84 -6.83 -1.56
N ALA A 182 7.87 -6.31 -0.87
CA ALA A 182 8.80 -5.35 -1.45
C ALA A 182 9.58 -5.92 -2.64
N THR A 183 10.09 -7.15 -2.53
CA THR A 183 10.76 -7.86 -3.63
C THR A 183 9.82 -8.06 -4.81
N ASN A 184 8.56 -8.45 -4.58
CA ASN A 184 7.58 -8.61 -5.63
C ASN A 184 7.33 -7.31 -6.41
N ILE A 185 7.25 -6.16 -5.71
CA ILE A 185 7.12 -4.84 -6.34
C ILE A 185 8.39 -4.50 -7.14
N LEU A 186 9.58 -4.76 -6.61
CA LEU A 186 10.84 -4.55 -7.33
C LEU A 186 10.92 -5.41 -8.61
N MET A 187 10.49 -6.67 -8.54
CA MET A 187 10.40 -7.55 -9.71
C MET A 187 9.39 -7.04 -10.75
N SER A 188 8.38 -6.28 -10.33
CA SER A 188 7.39 -5.67 -11.21
C SER A 188 7.90 -4.42 -11.93
N TRP A 189 9.04 -3.85 -11.51
CA TRP A 189 9.54 -2.57 -12.02
C TRP A 189 9.85 -2.58 -13.52
N GLN A 190 10.27 -3.74 -14.05
CA GLN A 190 10.54 -3.89 -15.48
C GLN A 190 9.30 -3.68 -16.35
N TYR A 191 8.11 -3.97 -15.81
CA TYR A 191 6.86 -3.76 -16.53
C TYR A 191 6.67 -2.29 -16.94
N ARG A 192 7.27 -1.32 -16.22
CA ARG A 192 7.29 0.11 -16.57
C ARG A 192 7.74 0.39 -18.01
N LYS A 193 8.68 -0.41 -18.54
CA LYS A 193 9.28 -0.18 -19.86
C LYS A 193 8.32 -0.54 -21.00
N THR A 194 7.59 -1.62 -20.83
CA THR A 194 6.68 -2.19 -21.84
C THR A 194 5.24 -1.75 -21.66
N ALA A 195 4.90 -1.15 -20.52
CA ALA A 195 3.54 -0.84 -20.15
C ALA A 195 3.11 0.60 -20.46
N SER A 196 1.79 0.80 -20.44
CA SER A 196 1.11 2.07 -20.62
C SER A 196 1.54 3.11 -19.57
N MET A 197 1.24 4.39 -19.84
CA MET A 197 1.43 5.49 -18.88
C MET A 197 0.84 5.18 -17.50
N PHE A 198 -0.30 4.49 -17.45
CA PHE A 198 -0.93 4.03 -16.22
C PHE A 198 0.03 3.20 -15.34
N ALA A 199 0.68 2.17 -15.88
CA ALA A 199 1.58 1.33 -15.09
C ALA A 199 2.80 2.09 -14.55
N ARG A 200 3.28 3.08 -15.31
CA ARG A 200 4.38 3.95 -14.86
C ARG A 200 3.96 4.80 -13.66
N ILE A 201 2.76 5.38 -13.72
CA ILE A 201 2.17 6.15 -12.61
C ILE A 201 1.95 5.24 -11.40
N ARG A 202 1.38 4.04 -11.60
CA ARG A 202 1.18 3.07 -10.51
C ARG A 202 2.49 2.73 -9.79
N LEU A 203 3.56 2.40 -10.52
CA LEU A 203 4.87 2.11 -9.92
C LEU A 203 5.47 3.31 -9.19
N LEU A 204 5.21 4.52 -9.68
CA LEU A 204 5.63 5.73 -8.99
C LEU A 204 4.90 5.93 -7.66
N HIS A 205 3.60 5.63 -7.59
CA HIS A 205 2.86 5.72 -6.32
C HIS A 205 3.38 4.78 -5.24
N VAL A 206 3.63 3.53 -5.61
CA VAL A 206 4.12 2.52 -4.66
C VAL A 206 5.59 2.74 -4.26
N SER A 207 6.31 3.65 -4.92
CA SER A 207 7.73 3.90 -4.66
C SER A 207 8.01 4.35 -3.23
N CYS A 208 7.14 5.20 -2.66
CA CYS A 208 7.27 5.71 -1.30
C CYS A 208 7.10 4.61 -0.24
N PRO A 209 6.01 3.84 -0.20
CA PRO A 209 5.87 2.72 0.75
C PRO A 209 6.93 1.65 0.52
N LEU A 210 7.32 1.38 -0.74
CA LEU A 210 8.42 0.46 -1.05
C LEU A 210 9.75 0.91 -0.43
N TRP A 211 10.07 2.19 -0.54
CA TRP A 211 11.31 2.72 0.04
C TRP A 211 11.35 2.57 1.55
N GLY A 212 10.24 2.90 2.21
CA GLY A 212 10.10 2.65 3.65
C GLY A 212 10.27 1.18 4.00
N ALA A 213 9.65 0.28 3.24
CA ALA A 213 9.77 -1.17 3.45
C ALA A 213 11.20 -1.69 3.28
N ILE A 214 11.96 -1.15 2.31
CA ILE A 214 13.37 -1.49 2.11
C ILE A 214 14.18 -1.15 3.37
N LEU A 215 13.93 0.02 3.96
CA LEU A 215 14.61 0.47 5.16
C LEU A 215 14.18 -0.31 6.41
N ASP A 216 12.88 -0.56 6.57
CA ASP A 216 12.32 -1.19 7.78
C ASP A 216 12.59 -2.70 7.84
N PHE A 217 12.55 -3.39 6.70
CA PHE A 217 12.62 -4.87 6.65
C PHE A 217 13.96 -5.43 6.16
N GLY A 218 14.92 -4.56 5.81
CA GLY A 218 16.25 -4.97 5.35
C GLY A 218 16.22 -5.70 4.01
N VAL A 219 15.46 -5.17 3.04
CA VAL A 219 15.40 -5.76 1.69
C VAL A 219 16.78 -5.69 1.05
N THR A 220 17.31 -6.85 0.65
CA THR A 220 18.62 -6.92 -0.01
C THR A 220 18.53 -6.31 -1.40
N LEU A 221 19.27 -5.23 -1.62
CA LEU A 221 19.39 -4.56 -2.90
C LEU A 221 20.72 -4.97 -3.55
N THR A 222 20.69 -5.24 -4.85
CA THR A 222 21.90 -5.55 -5.63
C THR A 222 22.71 -4.31 -6.03
N MET A 223 22.27 -3.11 -5.61
CA MET A 223 22.94 -1.86 -5.93
C MET A 223 23.02 -0.91 -4.73
N PRO A 224 23.87 0.14 -4.78
CA PRO A 224 23.89 1.18 -3.77
C PRO A 224 22.54 1.87 -3.61
N VAL A 225 22.16 2.13 -2.37
CA VAL A 225 20.89 2.77 -1.94
C VAL A 225 20.60 4.07 -2.72
N GLY A 226 21.61 4.90 -3.00
CA GLY A 226 21.45 6.14 -3.75
C GLY A 226 20.93 5.95 -5.18
N LYS A 227 21.36 4.87 -5.85
CA LYS A 227 20.94 4.57 -7.22
C LYS A 227 19.53 3.96 -7.27
N VAL A 228 19.13 3.19 -6.25
CA VAL A 228 17.74 2.75 -6.11
C VAL A 228 16.83 3.96 -5.99
N ARG A 229 17.18 4.91 -5.11
CA ARG A 229 16.42 6.15 -4.92
C ARG A 229 16.21 6.92 -6.23
N GLU A 230 17.24 7.01 -7.07
CA GLU A 230 17.15 7.64 -8.39
C GLU A 230 16.12 6.94 -9.28
N ILE A 231 16.22 5.61 -9.40
CA ILE A 231 15.34 4.77 -10.24
C ILE A 231 13.89 4.78 -9.77
N LEU A 232 13.68 4.80 -8.45
CA LEU A 232 12.36 4.88 -7.83
C LEU A 232 11.71 6.27 -7.97
N GLY A 233 12.41 7.25 -8.56
CA GLY A 233 11.89 8.59 -8.82
C GLY A 233 12.53 9.65 -7.94
N GLY A 234 13.86 9.70 -7.88
CA GLY A 234 14.66 10.51 -6.95
C GLY A 234 14.27 12.00 -6.82
N GLY A 235 13.62 12.59 -7.83
CA GLY A 235 13.03 13.93 -7.76
C GLY A 235 11.76 14.01 -6.90
N LEU A 236 10.83 13.07 -7.05
CA LEU A 236 9.59 12.99 -6.27
C LEU A 236 9.83 12.52 -4.83
N MET A 237 10.82 11.63 -4.64
CA MET A 237 11.25 11.17 -3.31
C MET A 237 11.93 12.24 -2.46
N SER A 238 12.23 13.42 -3.01
CA SER A 238 12.70 14.57 -2.24
C SER A 238 11.56 15.32 -1.54
N CYS A 239 10.33 15.28 -2.09
CA CYS A 239 9.10 15.75 -1.42
C CYS A 239 8.64 14.73 -0.35
N THR A 240 8.99 13.45 -0.48
CA THR A 240 8.60 12.35 0.43
C THR A 240 9.78 11.78 1.21
N ASP A 241 10.64 12.65 1.76
CA ASP A 241 11.67 12.23 2.71
C ASP A 241 11.02 11.41 3.83
N PRO A 242 11.35 10.12 4.03
CA PRO A 242 10.76 9.29 5.09
C PRO A 242 11.01 9.86 6.50
N SER A 243 11.79 10.93 6.63
CA SER A 243 11.77 11.77 7.82
C SER A 243 10.39 12.35 8.18
N TRP A 244 9.39 12.34 7.29
CA TRP A 244 8.00 12.62 7.69
C TRP A 244 7.48 11.63 8.75
N GLU A 245 8.03 10.41 8.82
CA GLU A 245 7.76 9.42 9.89
C GLU A 245 8.56 9.71 11.19
N ARG A 246 9.52 10.64 11.17
CA ARG A 246 10.41 10.96 12.30
C ARG A 246 10.35 12.43 12.76
N ARG A 247 9.69 13.33 12.03
CA ARG A 247 9.65 14.78 12.34
C ARG A 247 8.33 15.20 13.00
N PRO A 248 8.38 16.08 14.02
CA PRO A 248 7.19 16.73 14.56
C PRO A 248 6.48 17.59 13.49
N TRP A 249 5.15 17.52 13.44
CA TRP A 249 4.24 18.14 12.45
C TRP A 249 4.53 19.59 12.05
N ARG A 250 5.13 20.41 12.93
CA ARG A 250 5.32 21.85 12.68
C ARG A 250 6.36 22.17 11.60
N SER A 251 7.24 21.23 11.22
CA SER A 251 8.25 21.47 10.18
C SER A 251 7.76 21.21 8.75
N LEU A 252 6.67 20.45 8.55
CA LEU A 252 6.25 20.03 7.20
C LEU A 252 5.38 21.09 6.48
N MET A 253 4.55 21.86 7.20
CA MET A 253 3.66 22.85 6.56
C MET A 253 4.37 24.11 6.02
N ARG A 254 5.67 24.30 6.28
CA ARG A 254 6.43 25.44 5.74
C ARG A 254 7.20 25.13 4.45
N SER A 255 7.25 23.87 4.02
CA SER A 255 8.07 23.47 2.87
C SER A 255 7.22 22.90 1.75
N ARG A 256 6.77 23.83 0.89
CA ARG A 256 6.46 23.64 -0.55
C ARG A 256 5.23 22.79 -0.90
N THR A 257 4.25 23.50 -1.44
CA THR A 257 3.34 23.02 -2.49
C THR A 257 4.15 22.37 -3.63
N CYS A 258 4.14 21.03 -3.72
CA CYS A 258 4.72 20.31 -4.87
C CYS A 258 3.70 20.38 -6.02
N THR A 259 3.91 21.31 -6.97
CA THR A 259 3.19 21.35 -8.25
C THR A 259 3.74 20.25 -9.16
N LEU A 260 2.89 19.34 -9.59
CA LEU A 260 3.25 18.23 -10.47
C LEU A 260 3.42 18.78 -11.89
N VAL A 261 4.65 19.01 -12.34
CA VAL A 261 4.94 19.37 -13.74
C VAL A 261 5.06 18.06 -14.51
N VAL A 262 4.02 17.73 -15.28
CA VAL A 262 4.09 16.70 -16.31
C VAL A 262 4.69 17.35 -17.55
N SER A 263 5.91 16.96 -17.89
CA SER A 263 6.60 17.27 -19.15
C SER A 263 6.58 16.06 -20.07
#